data_AF-A0A517RD92-F1
#
_entry.id   AF-A0A517RD92-F1
#
_cell.length_a   1.000
_cell.length_b   1.000
_cell.length_c   1.000
_cell.angle_alpha   90.00
_cell.angle_beta   90.00
_cell.angle_gamma   90.00
#
_symmetry.space_group_name_H-M   'P 1'
#
loop_
_entity.id
_entity.type
_entity.pdbx_description
1 polymer ?
#
loop_
_entity_poly.entity_id
_entity_poly.type
_entity_poly.pdbx_seq_one_letter_code
_entity_poly.pdbx_strand_id
1 'polypeptide(L)'
;MAQMFVGNVYKSLFWGALVTYLMVILLNLKTFQMWPQVQTLYEAGFSINLKSIYLHPHGLRYTLVYPIYLVAELLQVSPDIILSLAVLAMCVMISHSLSRCITLHRKLTNIWKVNFFVFLFFAVLTLFMNGRLIYGLCAYSLMFYGLFLLVKDKEATIEKQALPACLISLAILFSSSSSGVAISFYAISFSSICIYLLYDFRQKIRIHYPVIISMFIFFLLYTPIILFLINKNLAFFGGGFDGFLLMTQHGMLNGLDDHLVFKVLCFGFTALLACFVYFYRNSLTRDPLLFFTAYCMALMILLSLFAFSILMMAFIPAILMTAFLSNRLSIIGKLFFERYLTSTHSIGSK
;
A
#
# COMPACT_ATOMS: atom_id res chain seq x y z
N MET A 1 6.25 33.79 10.54
CA MET A 1 5.71 34.28 9.25
C MET A 1 6.17 33.44 8.06
N ALA A 2 7.48 33.23 7.85
CA ALA A 2 8.00 32.44 6.72
C ALA A 2 7.45 31.00 6.59
N GLN A 3 7.34 30.24 7.70
CA GLN A 3 6.80 28.88 7.66
C GLN A 3 5.32 28.81 7.23
N MET A 4 4.50 29.79 7.66
CA MET A 4 3.10 29.87 7.25
C MET A 4 2.98 30.19 5.76
N PHE A 5 3.82 31.09 5.25
CA PHE A 5 3.88 31.42 3.83
C PHE A 5 4.23 30.19 2.97
N VAL A 6 5.28 29.46 3.33
CA VAL A 6 5.68 28.22 2.62
C VAL A 6 4.57 27.15 2.67
N GLY A 7 3.86 27.04 3.81
CA GLY A 7 2.68 26.18 3.95
C GLY A 7 1.59 26.49 2.91
N ASN A 8 1.26 27.77 2.78
CA ASN A 8 0.23 28.25 1.84
C ASN A 8 0.64 28.02 0.37
N VAL A 9 1.91 28.21 0.02
CA VAL A 9 2.39 27.95 -1.35
C VAL A 9 2.18 26.49 -1.76
N TYR A 10 2.62 25.52 -0.95
CA TYR A 10 2.43 24.10 -1.29
C TYR A 10 0.97 23.66 -1.28
N LYS A 11 0.13 24.29 -0.43
CA LYS A 11 -1.31 24.08 -0.47
C LYS A 11 -1.89 24.52 -1.83
N SER A 12 -1.55 25.73 -2.28
CA SER A 12 -1.97 26.24 -3.60
C SER A 12 -1.45 25.37 -4.75
N LEU A 13 -0.20 24.91 -4.68
CA LEU A 13 0.38 24.00 -5.70
C LEU A 13 -0.36 22.65 -5.75
N PHE A 14 -0.72 22.08 -4.59
CA PHE A 14 -1.50 20.84 -4.52
C PHE A 14 -2.87 21.02 -5.19
N TRP A 15 -3.61 22.07 -4.84
CA TRP A 15 -4.91 22.34 -5.45
C TRP A 15 -4.79 22.65 -6.95
N GLY A 16 -3.77 23.42 -7.35
CA GLY A 16 -3.50 23.69 -8.77
C GLY A 16 -3.23 22.42 -9.56
N ALA A 17 -2.41 21.50 -9.04
CA ALA A 17 -2.15 20.22 -9.67
C ALA A 17 -3.39 19.32 -9.74
N LEU A 18 -4.19 19.29 -8.67
CA LEU A 18 -5.45 18.54 -8.63
C LEU A 18 -6.46 19.07 -9.65
N VAL A 19 -6.66 20.38 -9.71
CA VAL A 19 -7.56 21.04 -10.68
C VAL A 19 -7.05 20.81 -12.11
N THR A 20 -5.74 20.91 -12.34
CA THR A 20 -5.15 20.64 -13.66
C THR A 20 -5.44 19.20 -14.09
N TYR A 21 -5.23 18.23 -13.21
CA TYR A 21 -5.49 16.83 -13.53
C TYR A 21 -7.00 16.58 -13.73
N LEU A 22 -7.86 17.19 -12.93
CA LEU A 22 -9.31 17.14 -13.15
C LEU A 22 -9.68 17.69 -14.53
N MET A 23 -9.14 18.84 -14.94
CA MET A 23 -9.39 19.42 -16.26
C MET A 23 -8.88 18.52 -17.39
N VAL A 24 -7.72 17.87 -17.22
CA VAL A 24 -7.21 16.88 -18.19
C VAL A 24 -8.20 15.72 -18.37
N ILE A 25 -8.86 15.25 -17.32
CA ILE A 25 -9.89 14.21 -17.40
C ILE A 25 -11.17 14.76 -18.05
N LEU A 26 -11.67 15.91 -17.60
CA LEU A 26 -12.92 16.50 -18.09
C LEU A 26 -12.86 16.93 -19.56
N LEU A 27 -11.69 17.38 -20.02
CA LEU A 27 -11.42 17.70 -21.42
C LEU A 27 -11.10 16.46 -22.27
N ASN A 28 -11.22 15.26 -21.70
CA ASN A 28 -10.95 13.97 -22.35
C ASN A 28 -9.51 13.86 -22.90
N LEU A 29 -8.55 14.60 -22.33
CA LEU A 29 -7.13 14.50 -22.69
C LEU A 29 -6.48 13.25 -22.10
N LYS A 30 -6.99 12.78 -20.96
CA LYS A 30 -6.67 11.47 -20.40
C LYS A 30 -7.90 10.82 -19.79
N THR A 31 -8.26 9.65 -20.32
CA THR A 31 -9.27 8.76 -19.74
C THR A 31 -8.67 7.40 -19.41
N PHE A 32 -9.25 6.77 -18.39
CA PHE A 32 -8.98 5.40 -17.99
C PHE A 32 -10.13 4.52 -18.44
N GLN A 33 -9.80 3.51 -19.25
CA GLN A 33 -10.81 2.59 -19.79
C GLN A 33 -11.30 1.61 -18.73
N MET A 34 -12.57 1.23 -18.79
CA MET A 34 -13.09 0.15 -17.98
C MET A 34 -12.32 -1.15 -18.22
N TRP A 35 -12.17 -1.96 -17.17
CA TRP A 35 -11.44 -3.22 -17.28
C TRP A 35 -12.27 -4.19 -18.12
N PRO A 36 -11.73 -4.80 -19.19
CA PRO A 36 -12.51 -5.67 -20.06
C PRO A 36 -13.24 -6.79 -19.31
N GLN A 37 -12.58 -7.37 -18.31
CA GLN A 37 -13.13 -8.43 -17.44
C GLN A 37 -14.37 -8.00 -16.64
N VAL A 38 -14.45 -6.72 -16.26
CA VAL A 38 -15.58 -6.16 -15.51
C VAL A 38 -16.67 -5.77 -16.50
N GLN A 39 -16.31 -5.20 -17.64
CA GLN A 39 -17.24 -4.84 -18.70
C GLN A 39 -18.01 -6.05 -19.24
N THR A 40 -17.33 -7.15 -19.52
CA THR A 40 -17.99 -8.40 -19.96
C THR A 40 -19.01 -8.91 -18.93
N LEU A 41 -18.74 -8.76 -17.62
CA LEU A 41 -19.70 -9.16 -16.58
C LEU A 41 -20.90 -8.23 -16.52
N TYR A 42 -20.66 -6.92 -16.63
CA TYR A 42 -21.72 -5.92 -16.64
C TYR A 42 -22.67 -6.16 -17.83
N GLU A 43 -22.12 -6.30 -19.04
CA GLU A 43 -22.88 -6.53 -20.29
C GLU A 43 -23.64 -7.87 -20.25
N ALA A 44 -23.11 -8.89 -19.57
CA ALA A 44 -23.80 -10.16 -19.36
C ALA A 44 -24.93 -10.10 -18.31
N GLY A 45 -25.24 -8.93 -17.74
CA GLY A 45 -26.27 -8.77 -16.72
C GLY A 45 -25.92 -9.42 -15.38
N PHE A 46 -24.63 -9.51 -15.06
CA PHE A 46 -24.16 -10.18 -13.85
C PHE A 46 -24.64 -9.43 -12.59
N SER A 47 -25.41 -10.11 -11.74
CA SER A 47 -25.94 -9.55 -10.50
C SER A 47 -24.96 -9.67 -9.33
N ILE A 48 -24.84 -8.62 -8.52
CA ILE A 48 -24.03 -8.65 -7.30
C ILE A 48 -24.79 -9.35 -6.19
N ASN A 49 -24.40 -10.58 -5.91
CA ASN A 49 -24.85 -11.37 -4.77
C ASN A 49 -23.68 -12.15 -4.14
N LEU A 50 -23.88 -12.75 -2.96
CA LEU A 50 -22.80 -13.49 -2.27
C LEU A 50 -22.22 -14.61 -3.13
N LYS A 51 -23.07 -15.38 -3.83
CA LYS A 51 -22.61 -16.45 -4.72
C LYS A 51 -21.66 -15.90 -5.79
N SER A 52 -22.01 -14.77 -6.39
CA SER A 52 -21.26 -14.09 -7.43
C SER A 52 -19.90 -13.58 -6.95
N ILE A 53 -19.84 -13.07 -5.71
CA ILE A 53 -18.62 -12.51 -5.11
C ILE A 53 -17.61 -13.63 -4.80
N TYR A 54 -18.11 -14.76 -4.28
CA TYR A 54 -17.28 -15.85 -3.78
C TYR A 54 -16.89 -16.88 -4.86
N LEU A 55 -17.75 -17.11 -5.85
CA LEU A 55 -17.53 -18.18 -6.84
C LEU A 55 -17.02 -17.67 -8.19
N HIS A 56 -17.00 -16.36 -8.44
CA HIS A 56 -16.53 -15.81 -9.70
C HIS A 56 -15.12 -15.21 -9.57
N PRO A 57 -14.16 -15.52 -10.48
CA PRO A 57 -12.77 -15.06 -10.40
C PRO A 57 -12.59 -13.55 -10.50
N HIS A 58 -13.61 -12.86 -11.00
CA HIS A 58 -13.65 -11.41 -11.13
C HIS A 58 -14.79 -10.79 -10.31
N GLY A 59 -15.47 -11.57 -9.45
CA GLY A 59 -16.61 -11.11 -8.65
C GLY A 59 -16.27 -9.93 -7.75
N LEU A 60 -15.21 -10.03 -6.94
CA LEU A 60 -14.76 -8.90 -6.12
C LEU A 60 -14.35 -7.66 -6.94
N ARG A 61 -13.69 -7.86 -8.09
CA ARG A 61 -13.34 -6.74 -8.99
C ARG A 61 -14.58 -6.05 -9.53
N TYR A 62 -15.59 -6.84 -9.86
CA TYR A 62 -16.86 -6.32 -10.31
C TYR A 62 -17.55 -5.53 -9.19
N THR A 63 -17.61 -6.05 -7.97
CA THR A 63 -18.15 -5.31 -6.80
C THR A 63 -17.42 -4.00 -6.54
N LEU A 64 -16.09 -3.99 -6.69
CA LEU A 64 -15.27 -2.79 -6.55
C LEU A 64 -15.62 -1.71 -7.59
N VAL A 65 -15.88 -2.10 -8.83
CA VAL A 65 -16.09 -1.18 -9.96
C VAL A 65 -17.57 -0.88 -10.21
N TYR A 66 -18.49 -1.70 -9.73
CA TYR A 66 -19.93 -1.53 -9.95
C TYR A 66 -20.50 -0.15 -9.58
N PRO A 67 -20.08 0.51 -8.47
CA PRO A 67 -20.52 1.87 -8.19
C PRO A 67 -20.20 2.88 -9.31
N ILE A 68 -19.16 2.62 -10.12
CA ILE A 68 -18.81 3.45 -11.28
C ILE A 68 -19.89 3.37 -12.35
N TYR A 69 -20.40 2.17 -12.65
CA TYR A 69 -21.50 2.00 -13.60
C TYR A 69 -22.78 2.68 -13.11
N LEU A 70 -23.14 2.48 -11.84
CA LEU A 70 -24.33 3.11 -11.25
C LEU A 70 -24.29 4.65 -11.37
N VAL A 71 -23.15 5.25 -11.04
CA VAL A 71 -22.99 6.71 -11.14
C VAL A 71 -22.96 7.16 -12.60
N ALA A 72 -22.34 6.38 -13.50
CA ALA A 72 -22.29 6.68 -14.92
C ALA A 72 -23.69 6.65 -15.57
N GLU A 73 -24.51 5.65 -15.25
CA GLU A 73 -25.91 5.55 -15.69
C GLU A 73 -26.75 6.72 -15.15
N LEU A 74 -26.62 7.03 -13.86
CA LEU A 74 -27.36 8.13 -13.22
C LEU A 74 -27.04 9.48 -13.85
N LEU A 75 -25.77 9.72 -14.18
CA LEU A 75 -25.31 10.97 -14.78
C LEU A 75 -25.35 10.98 -16.31
N GLN A 76 -25.71 9.85 -16.94
CA GLN A 76 -25.69 9.65 -18.40
C GLN A 76 -24.34 9.99 -19.04
N VAL A 77 -23.24 9.61 -18.38
CA VAL A 77 -21.87 9.81 -18.88
C VAL A 77 -21.15 8.48 -19.09
N SER A 78 -20.04 8.50 -19.84
CA SER A 78 -19.23 7.29 -20.02
C SER A 78 -18.66 6.79 -18.67
N PRO A 79 -18.74 5.47 -18.37
CA PRO A 79 -18.11 4.86 -17.21
C PRO A 79 -16.60 5.14 -17.10
N ASP A 80 -15.92 5.30 -18.23
CA ASP A 80 -14.48 5.63 -18.28
C ASP A 80 -14.16 6.96 -17.59
N ILE A 81 -15.06 7.95 -17.71
CA ILE A 81 -14.90 9.26 -17.06
C ILE A 81 -15.04 9.09 -15.55
N ILE A 82 -16.06 8.38 -15.08
CA ILE A 82 -16.28 8.14 -13.65
C ILE A 82 -15.13 7.30 -13.05
N LEU A 83 -14.63 6.30 -13.76
CA LEU A 83 -13.43 5.55 -13.37
C LEU A 83 -12.22 6.48 -13.25
N SER A 84 -12.05 7.40 -14.20
CA SER A 84 -10.94 8.36 -14.17
C SER A 84 -11.01 9.29 -12.96
N LEU A 85 -12.20 9.76 -12.61
CA LEU A 85 -12.43 10.55 -11.39
C LEU A 85 -12.17 9.72 -10.12
N ALA A 86 -12.55 8.44 -10.10
CA ALA A 86 -12.25 7.54 -8.99
C ALA A 86 -10.73 7.34 -8.80
N VAL A 87 -9.98 7.15 -9.89
CA VAL A 87 -8.51 7.05 -9.87
C VAL A 87 -7.88 8.34 -9.31
N LEU A 88 -8.38 9.51 -9.73
CA LEU A 88 -7.92 10.79 -9.20
C LEU A 88 -8.19 10.91 -7.69
N ALA A 89 -9.40 10.56 -7.25
CA ALA A 89 -9.77 10.56 -5.84
C ALA A 89 -8.87 9.62 -5.01
N MET A 90 -8.52 8.44 -5.55
CA MET A 90 -7.59 7.53 -4.89
C MET A 90 -6.18 8.08 -4.78
N CYS A 91 -5.69 8.85 -5.76
CA CYS A 91 -4.39 9.54 -5.64
C CYS A 91 -4.39 10.53 -4.46
N VAL A 92 -5.50 11.27 -4.28
CA VAL A 92 -5.68 12.18 -3.13
C VAL A 92 -5.73 11.39 -1.82
N MET A 93 -6.46 10.26 -1.78
CA MET A 93 -6.51 9.39 -0.60
C MET A 93 -5.13 8.84 -0.23
N ILE A 94 -4.35 8.33 -1.21
CA ILE A 94 -2.98 7.85 -0.98
C ILE A 94 -2.12 8.95 -0.38
N SER A 95 -2.13 10.13 -1.00
CA SER A 95 -1.39 11.31 -0.52
C SER A 95 -1.71 11.61 0.94
N HIS A 96 -3.00 11.74 1.27
CA HIS A 96 -3.43 12.04 2.62
C HIS A 96 -3.07 10.93 3.61
N SER A 97 -3.36 9.66 3.29
CA SER A 97 -3.05 8.52 4.15
C SER A 97 -1.55 8.44 4.46
N LEU A 98 -0.67 8.60 3.46
CA LEU A 98 0.78 8.57 3.66
C LEU A 98 1.29 9.78 4.45
N SER A 99 0.79 10.98 4.18
CA SER A 99 1.18 12.16 4.96
C SER A 99 0.78 12.02 6.44
N ARG A 100 -0.37 11.38 6.72
CA ARG A 100 -0.82 11.08 8.08
C ARG A 100 0.04 10.00 8.73
N CYS A 101 0.38 8.91 8.03
CA CYS A 101 1.34 7.92 8.53
C CYS A 101 2.66 8.57 8.94
N ILE A 102 3.20 9.45 8.08
CA ILE A 102 4.44 10.17 8.38
C ILE A 102 4.26 11.09 9.60
N THR A 103 3.11 11.76 9.72
CA THR A 103 2.79 12.63 10.86
C THR A 103 2.66 11.85 12.18
N LEU A 104 2.18 10.60 12.14
CA LEU A 104 2.08 9.74 13.32
C LEU A 104 3.46 9.33 13.84
N HIS A 105 4.45 9.17 12.96
CA HIS A 105 5.84 8.87 13.35
C HIS A 105 6.64 10.13 13.71
N ARG A 106 6.43 11.25 13.01
CA ARG A 106 7.16 12.51 13.26
C ARG A 106 6.30 13.76 13.03
N LYS A 107 6.58 14.82 13.77
CA LYS A 107 5.96 16.13 13.50
C LYS A 107 6.48 16.69 12.18
N LEU A 108 5.59 16.88 11.21
CA LEU A 108 5.92 17.52 9.94
C LEU A 108 5.88 19.04 10.07
N THR A 109 6.87 19.72 9.50
CA THR A 109 6.86 21.19 9.38
C THR A 109 5.85 21.67 8.34
N ASN A 110 5.65 20.90 7.27
CA ASN A 110 4.71 21.22 6.20
C ASN A 110 4.08 19.94 5.62
N ILE A 111 2.85 19.65 6.03
CA ILE A 111 2.09 18.49 5.54
C ILE A 111 1.71 18.63 4.05
N TRP A 112 1.44 19.84 3.58
CA TRP A 112 1.06 20.10 2.19
C TRP A 112 2.22 19.85 1.22
N LYS A 113 3.46 20.10 1.64
CA LYS A 113 4.64 19.72 0.87
C LYS A 113 4.67 18.21 0.61
N VAL A 114 4.46 17.39 1.64
CA VAL A 114 4.42 15.93 1.50
C VAL A 114 3.25 15.51 0.63
N ASN A 115 2.05 16.06 0.87
CA ASN A 115 0.89 15.75 0.05
C ASN A 115 1.12 16.06 -1.44
N PHE A 116 1.67 17.23 -1.75
CA PHE A 116 1.97 17.64 -3.12
C PHE A 116 2.88 16.66 -3.85
N PHE A 117 4.03 16.30 -3.25
CA PHE A 117 4.97 15.39 -3.90
C PHE A 117 4.45 13.96 -4.00
N VAL A 118 3.76 13.47 -2.98
CA VAL A 118 3.15 12.13 -3.02
C VAL A 118 2.04 12.08 -4.07
N PHE A 119 1.18 13.11 -4.12
CA PHE A 119 0.14 13.22 -5.14
C PHE A 119 0.74 13.26 -6.54
N LEU A 120 1.75 14.09 -6.79
CA LEU A 120 2.39 14.18 -8.11
C LEU A 120 3.02 12.85 -8.53
N PHE A 121 3.71 12.17 -7.61
CA PHE A 121 4.29 10.85 -7.88
C PHE A 121 3.22 9.82 -8.28
N PHE A 122 2.13 9.73 -7.53
CA PHE A 122 1.05 8.79 -7.85
C PHE A 122 0.21 9.23 -9.07
N ALA A 123 0.08 10.53 -9.32
CA ALA A 123 -0.54 11.05 -10.53
C ALA A 123 0.21 10.57 -11.78
N VAL A 124 1.54 10.59 -11.77
CA VAL A 124 2.36 10.03 -12.85
C VAL A 124 2.21 8.50 -12.92
N LEU A 125 2.20 7.81 -11.77
CA LEU A 125 2.04 6.35 -11.74
C LEU A 125 0.69 5.86 -12.29
N THR A 126 -0.34 6.71 -12.33
CA THR A 126 -1.63 6.34 -12.92
C THR A 126 -1.50 5.95 -14.40
N LEU A 127 -0.50 6.47 -15.11
CA LEU A 127 -0.27 6.18 -16.53
C LEU A 127 0.02 4.69 -16.78
N PHE A 128 0.48 3.97 -15.75
CA PHE A 128 0.76 2.54 -15.82
C PHE A 128 -0.50 1.68 -15.63
N MET A 129 -0.61 0.62 -16.43
CA MET A 129 -1.71 -0.36 -16.37
C MET A 129 -3.11 0.29 -16.33
N ASN A 130 -3.28 1.40 -17.04
CA ASN A 130 -4.56 2.10 -17.13
C ASN A 130 -5.15 2.44 -15.75
N GLY A 131 -4.33 2.97 -14.83
CA GLY A 131 -4.76 3.42 -13.50
C GLY A 131 -5.13 2.29 -12.52
N ARG A 132 -5.16 1.04 -12.97
CA ARG A 132 -5.60 -0.11 -12.16
C ARG A 132 -4.75 -0.33 -10.90
N LEU A 133 -3.45 -0.05 -10.97
CA LEU A 133 -2.54 -0.21 -9.82
C LEU A 133 -2.83 0.78 -8.68
N ILE A 134 -3.47 1.92 -8.98
CA ILE A 134 -3.78 2.95 -7.99
C ILE A 134 -4.75 2.43 -6.92
N TYR A 135 -5.64 1.50 -7.27
CA TYR A 135 -6.50 0.81 -6.30
C TYR A 135 -5.67 0.02 -5.29
N GLY A 136 -4.71 -0.78 -5.74
CA GLY A 136 -3.80 -1.51 -4.87
C GLY A 136 -2.94 -0.59 -4.00
N LEU A 137 -2.41 0.49 -4.58
CA LEU A 137 -1.60 1.47 -3.85
C LEU A 137 -2.43 2.18 -2.76
N CYS A 138 -3.68 2.51 -3.07
CA CYS A 138 -4.66 3.04 -2.12
C CYS A 138 -4.90 2.04 -0.98
N ALA A 139 -5.14 0.76 -1.31
CA ALA A 139 -5.30 -0.31 -0.32
C ALA A 139 -4.14 -0.34 0.68
N TYR A 140 -2.90 -0.44 0.19
CA TYR A 140 -1.74 -0.48 1.07
C TYR A 140 -1.57 0.82 1.87
N SER A 141 -1.82 1.99 1.29
CA SER A 141 -1.75 3.26 2.04
C SER A 141 -2.75 3.31 3.22
N LEU A 142 -3.96 2.81 3.02
CA LEU A 142 -5.00 2.74 4.05
C LEU A 142 -4.67 1.68 5.10
N MET A 143 -4.13 0.52 4.70
CA MET A 143 -3.65 -0.52 5.60
C MET A 143 -2.56 0.02 6.52
N PHE A 144 -1.54 0.69 5.97
CA PHE A 144 -0.49 1.31 6.77
C PHE A 144 -1.06 2.35 7.74
N TYR A 145 -1.99 3.18 7.28
CA TYR A 145 -2.60 4.18 8.14
C TYR A 145 -3.40 3.55 9.28
N GLY A 146 -4.21 2.53 9.00
CA GLY A 146 -4.94 1.76 10.00
C GLY A 146 -4.02 1.10 11.03
N LEU A 147 -2.98 0.39 10.57
CA LEU A 147 -2.00 -0.24 11.46
C LEU A 147 -1.25 0.78 12.33
N PHE A 148 -0.89 1.93 11.77
CA PHE A 148 -0.18 2.97 12.50
C PHE A 148 -1.03 3.61 13.60
N LEU A 149 -2.33 3.79 13.34
CA LEU A 149 -3.27 4.24 14.35
C LEU A 149 -3.36 3.23 15.50
N LEU A 150 -3.43 1.93 15.21
CA LEU A 150 -3.46 0.87 16.22
C LEU A 150 -2.19 0.83 17.08
N VAL A 151 -1.02 1.06 16.48
CA VAL A 151 0.27 1.03 17.21
C VAL A 151 0.48 2.28 18.06
N LYS A 152 0.02 3.45 17.60
CA LYS A 152 0.30 4.73 18.25
C LYS A 152 -0.72 5.08 19.34
N ASP A 153 -1.97 4.66 19.19
CA ASP A 153 -3.01 4.91 20.19
C ASP A 153 -2.94 3.86 21.29
N LYS A 154 -2.63 4.28 22.52
CA LYS A 154 -2.52 3.37 23.68
C LYS A 154 -3.89 3.13 24.34
N GLU A 155 -4.90 3.91 23.98
CA GLU A 155 -6.24 3.79 24.57
C GLU A 155 -7.12 2.85 23.75
N ALA A 156 -7.55 1.77 24.38
CA ALA A 156 -8.38 0.73 23.77
C ALA A 156 -9.88 1.09 23.78
N THR A 157 -10.28 2.27 23.28
CA THR A 157 -11.71 2.58 23.14
C THR A 157 -12.26 2.06 21.81
N ILE A 158 -13.53 1.63 21.81
CA ILE A 158 -14.19 1.08 20.62
C ILE A 158 -14.20 2.10 19.46
N GLU A 159 -14.47 3.37 19.77
CA GLU A 159 -14.49 4.47 18.80
C GLU A 159 -13.13 4.64 18.10
N LYS A 160 -12.03 4.53 18.85
CA LYS A 160 -10.68 4.64 18.32
C LYS A 160 -10.28 3.45 17.45
N GLN A 161 -10.88 2.28 17.70
CA GLN A 161 -10.62 1.04 16.97
C GLN A 161 -11.48 0.87 15.71
N ALA A 162 -12.65 1.51 15.67
CA ALA A 162 -13.55 1.44 14.53
C ALA A 162 -12.92 2.00 13.25
N LEU A 163 -12.18 3.12 13.34
CA LEU A 163 -11.54 3.73 12.18
C LEU A 163 -10.47 2.83 11.55
N PRO A 164 -9.47 2.29 12.28
CA PRO A 164 -8.52 1.31 11.73
C PRO A 164 -9.20 0.09 11.08
N ALA A 165 -10.24 -0.46 11.71
CA ALA A 165 -10.97 -1.60 11.18
C ALA A 165 -11.67 -1.26 9.85
N CYS A 166 -12.31 -0.08 9.77
CA CYS A 166 -12.93 0.44 8.55
C CYS A 166 -11.89 0.66 7.43
N LEU A 167 -10.74 1.27 7.75
CA LEU A 167 -9.66 1.53 6.79
C LEU A 167 -9.09 0.23 6.21
N ILE A 168 -8.84 -0.78 7.05
CA ILE A 168 -8.34 -2.10 6.61
C ILE A 168 -9.41 -2.84 5.79
N SER A 169 -10.69 -2.77 6.19
CA SER A 169 -11.79 -3.39 5.45
C SER A 169 -11.94 -2.78 4.05
N LEU A 170 -11.89 -1.44 3.95
CA LEU A 170 -11.92 -0.73 2.68
C LEU A 170 -10.69 -1.03 1.83
N ALA A 171 -9.51 -1.12 2.45
CA ALA A 171 -8.28 -1.50 1.77
C ALA A 171 -8.39 -2.86 1.08
N ILE A 172 -9.08 -3.82 1.70
CA ILE A 172 -9.22 -5.16 1.12
C ILE A 172 -10.14 -5.13 -0.10
N LEU A 173 -11.20 -4.33 -0.08
CA LEU A 173 -12.01 -4.11 -1.27
C LEU A 173 -11.16 -3.54 -2.42
N PHE A 174 -10.30 -2.56 -2.15
CA PHE A 174 -9.41 -1.97 -3.16
C PHE A 174 -8.28 -2.91 -3.63
N SER A 175 -7.79 -3.80 -2.76
CA SER A 175 -6.75 -4.78 -3.14
C SER A 175 -7.26 -5.82 -4.15
N SER A 176 -8.58 -6.03 -4.23
CA SER A 176 -9.22 -6.94 -5.18
C SER A 176 -9.01 -6.59 -6.65
N SER A 177 -8.58 -5.35 -6.95
CA SER A 177 -8.24 -4.87 -8.30
C SER A 177 -7.33 -5.82 -9.08
N SER A 178 -6.45 -6.58 -8.42
CA SER A 178 -5.65 -7.66 -9.02
C SER A 178 -5.57 -8.87 -8.08
N SER A 179 -5.49 -10.08 -8.64
CA SER A 179 -5.46 -11.32 -7.85
C SER A 179 -4.16 -11.41 -7.05
N GLY A 180 -3.02 -11.06 -7.66
CA GLY A 180 -1.73 -11.03 -6.96
C GLY A 180 -1.71 -10.00 -5.82
N VAL A 181 -2.27 -8.81 -6.06
CA VAL A 181 -2.38 -7.75 -5.05
C VAL A 181 -3.30 -8.18 -3.90
N ALA A 182 -4.44 -8.82 -4.18
CA ALA A 182 -5.35 -9.32 -3.15
C ALA A 182 -4.70 -10.41 -2.27
N ILE A 183 -4.01 -11.38 -2.90
CA ILE A 183 -3.30 -12.46 -2.19
C ILE A 183 -2.18 -11.88 -1.33
N SER A 184 -1.34 -10.99 -1.90
CA SER A 184 -0.25 -10.37 -1.14
C SER A 184 -0.76 -9.48 -0.01
N PHE A 185 -1.86 -8.75 -0.25
CA PHE A 185 -2.48 -7.90 0.75
C PHE A 185 -3.01 -8.73 1.92
N TYR A 186 -3.71 -9.83 1.63
CA TYR A 186 -4.20 -10.76 2.65
C TYR A 186 -3.05 -11.31 3.50
N ALA A 187 -1.99 -11.82 2.86
CA ALA A 187 -0.84 -12.39 3.56
C ALA A 187 -0.10 -11.35 4.43
N ILE A 188 0.14 -10.15 3.91
CA ILE A 188 0.82 -9.06 4.63
C ILE A 188 -0.06 -8.54 5.77
N SER A 189 -1.36 -8.37 5.55
CA SER A 189 -2.27 -7.89 6.59
C SER A 189 -2.38 -8.88 7.75
N PHE A 190 -2.56 -10.17 7.43
CA PHE A 190 -2.66 -11.23 8.43
C PHE A 190 -1.39 -11.30 9.27
N SER A 191 -0.23 -11.38 8.62
CA SER A 191 1.06 -11.44 9.31
C SER A 191 1.37 -10.17 10.11
N SER A 192 1.02 -8.99 9.61
CA SER A 192 1.19 -7.72 10.34
C SER A 192 0.34 -7.69 11.61
N ILE A 193 -0.87 -8.22 11.56
CA ILE A 193 -1.74 -8.33 12.74
C ILE A 193 -1.15 -9.33 13.74
N CYS A 194 -0.65 -10.49 13.31
CA CYS A 194 0.05 -11.42 14.20
C CYS A 194 1.26 -10.76 14.89
N ILE A 195 2.04 -9.96 14.16
CA ILE A 195 3.18 -9.21 14.71
C ILE A 195 2.71 -8.14 15.71
N TYR A 196 1.59 -7.46 15.42
CA TYR A 196 0.99 -6.51 16.34
C TYR A 196 0.58 -7.17 17.67
N LEU A 197 -0.03 -8.36 17.61
CA LEU A 197 -0.36 -9.11 18.82
C LEU A 197 0.88 -9.55 19.62
N LEU A 198 1.94 -9.95 18.92
CA LEU A 198 3.22 -10.23 19.56
C LEU A 198 3.82 -8.98 20.22
N TYR A 199 3.70 -7.82 19.59
CA TYR A 199 4.12 -6.53 20.14
C TYR A 199 3.34 -6.19 21.41
N ASP A 200 2.01 -6.24 21.37
CA ASP A 200 1.14 -5.92 22.53
C ASP A 200 1.42 -6.86 23.71
N PHE A 201 1.58 -8.16 23.44
CA PHE A 201 1.92 -9.16 24.43
C PHE A 201 3.27 -8.84 25.11
N ARG A 202 4.29 -8.46 24.33
CA ARG A 202 5.62 -8.08 24.86
C ARG A 202 5.60 -6.80 25.68
N GLN A 203 4.77 -5.82 25.30
CA GLN A 203 4.65 -4.55 26.00
C GLN A 203 3.77 -4.64 27.25
N LYS A 204 3.16 -5.80 27.54
CA LYS A 204 2.17 -5.99 28.61
C LYS A 204 1.01 -4.99 28.53
N ILE A 205 0.66 -4.57 27.31
CA ILE A 205 -0.48 -3.68 27.04
C ILE A 205 -1.77 -4.52 27.12
N ARG A 206 -2.89 -3.89 27.45
CA ARG A 206 -4.20 -4.56 27.40
C ARG A 206 -4.48 -5.03 25.97
N ILE A 207 -4.78 -6.32 25.81
CA ILE A 207 -5.09 -6.94 24.53
C ILE A 207 -6.33 -6.26 23.91
N HIS A 208 -6.18 -5.79 22.67
CA HIS A 208 -7.24 -5.12 21.91
C HIS A 208 -8.21 -6.13 21.27
N TYR A 209 -8.99 -6.85 22.09
CA TYR A 209 -9.91 -7.90 21.63
C TYR A 209 -10.85 -7.51 20.48
N PRO A 210 -11.47 -6.32 20.43
CA PRO A 210 -12.38 -5.98 19.34
C PRO A 210 -11.69 -5.89 17.97
N VAL A 211 -10.45 -5.42 17.94
CA VAL A 211 -9.62 -5.39 16.70
C VAL A 211 -9.29 -6.81 16.27
N ILE A 212 -8.91 -7.68 17.20
CA ILE A 212 -8.61 -9.09 16.91
C ILE A 212 -9.84 -9.79 16.34
N ILE A 213 -10.98 -9.64 17.00
CA ILE A 213 -12.24 -10.30 16.60
C ILE A 213 -12.68 -9.78 15.22
N SER A 214 -12.70 -8.47 15.01
CA SER A 214 -13.09 -7.88 13.72
C SER A 214 -12.17 -8.33 12.60
N MET A 215 -10.85 -8.32 12.81
CA MET A 215 -9.88 -8.80 11.82
C MET A 215 -10.00 -10.30 11.58
N PHE A 216 -10.21 -11.11 12.62
CA PHE A 216 -10.36 -12.55 12.50
C PHE A 216 -11.62 -12.91 11.71
N ILE A 217 -12.77 -12.32 12.04
CA ILE A 217 -14.01 -12.45 11.26
C ILE A 217 -13.75 -12.05 9.82
N PHE A 218 -13.06 -10.94 9.61
CA PHE A 218 -12.74 -10.46 8.28
C PHE A 218 -11.89 -11.48 7.50
N PHE A 219 -10.81 -12.01 8.09
CA PHE A 219 -9.97 -13.02 7.44
C PHE A 219 -10.74 -14.30 7.15
N LEU A 220 -11.62 -14.75 8.06
CA LEU A 220 -12.46 -15.92 7.82
C LEU A 220 -13.39 -15.70 6.62
N LEU A 221 -13.99 -14.52 6.49
CA LEU A 221 -14.85 -14.18 5.34
C LEU A 221 -14.07 -14.12 4.02
N TYR A 222 -12.83 -13.63 4.04
CA TYR A 222 -12.03 -13.50 2.82
C TYR A 222 -11.26 -14.76 2.43
N THR A 223 -10.97 -15.66 3.37
CA THR A 223 -10.20 -16.89 3.12
C THR A 223 -10.74 -17.69 1.93
N PRO A 224 -12.05 -17.98 1.80
CA PRO A 224 -12.57 -18.71 0.65
C PRO A 224 -12.27 -18.04 -0.69
N ILE A 225 -12.32 -16.71 -0.73
CA ILE A 225 -12.03 -15.95 -1.95
C ILE A 225 -10.55 -16.02 -2.29
N ILE A 226 -9.67 -15.90 -1.29
CA ILE A 226 -8.22 -16.04 -1.48
C ILE A 226 -7.85 -17.45 -1.94
N LEU A 227 -8.43 -18.49 -1.35
CA LEU A 227 -8.25 -19.87 -1.79
C LEU A 227 -8.70 -20.06 -3.24
N PHE A 228 -9.84 -19.47 -3.62
CA PHE A 228 -10.31 -19.49 -5.00
C PHE A 228 -9.33 -18.78 -5.95
N LEU A 229 -8.76 -17.63 -5.55
CA LEU A 229 -7.75 -16.92 -6.34
C LEU A 229 -6.42 -17.70 -6.45
N ILE A 230 -6.01 -18.40 -5.40
CA ILE A 230 -4.84 -19.29 -5.41
C ILE A 230 -5.10 -20.45 -6.37
N ASN A 231 -6.25 -21.12 -6.28
CA ASN A 231 -6.64 -22.21 -7.17
C ASN A 231 -6.70 -21.75 -8.64
N LYS A 232 -7.21 -20.54 -8.89
CA LYS A 232 -7.17 -19.94 -10.23
C LYS A 232 -5.74 -19.79 -10.75
N ASN A 233 -4.82 -19.28 -9.93
CA ASN A 233 -3.43 -19.12 -10.34
C ASN A 233 -2.76 -20.48 -10.56
N LEU A 234 -3.00 -21.47 -9.70
CA LEU A 234 -2.51 -22.84 -9.88
C LEU A 234 -3.07 -23.48 -11.17
N ALA A 235 -4.34 -23.23 -11.50
CA ALA A 235 -4.93 -23.71 -12.74
C ALA A 235 -4.36 -23.00 -13.98
N PHE A 236 -3.98 -21.72 -13.87
CA PHE A 236 -3.43 -20.94 -14.97
C PHE A 236 -1.97 -21.27 -15.26
N PHE A 237 -1.13 -21.39 -14.22
CA PHE A 237 0.31 -21.64 -14.37
C PHE A 237 0.68 -23.12 -14.29
N GLY A 238 -0.24 -23.98 -13.84
CA GLY A 238 0.05 -25.37 -13.49
C GLY A 238 0.42 -25.55 -12.01
N GLY A 239 0.37 -26.80 -11.56
CA GLY A 239 0.81 -27.19 -10.21
C GLY A 239 2.30 -27.57 -10.17
N GLY A 240 2.80 -27.85 -8.96
CA GLY A 240 4.17 -28.33 -8.76
C GLY A 240 5.25 -27.26 -8.94
N PHE A 241 6.50 -27.70 -9.14
CA PHE A 241 7.66 -26.82 -9.29
C PHE A 241 7.62 -26.02 -10.60
N ASP A 242 7.15 -26.63 -11.69
CA ASP A 242 7.08 -25.96 -13.00
C ASP A 242 6.08 -24.81 -12.98
N GLY A 243 4.90 -25.02 -12.37
CA GLY A 243 3.93 -23.95 -12.18
C GLY A 243 4.47 -22.80 -11.33
N PHE A 244 5.25 -23.10 -10.29
CA PHE A 244 5.93 -22.08 -9.49
C PHE A 244 6.92 -21.28 -10.35
N LEU A 245 7.73 -21.95 -11.18
CA LEU A 245 8.69 -21.30 -12.07
C LEU A 245 7.97 -20.39 -13.07
N LEU A 246 6.92 -20.88 -13.73
CA LEU A 246 6.11 -20.11 -14.67
C LEU A 246 5.47 -18.88 -14.02
N MET A 247 5.00 -18.99 -12.77
CA MET A 247 4.53 -17.84 -12.00
C MET A 247 5.63 -16.79 -11.80
N THR A 248 6.87 -17.22 -11.51
CA THR A 248 7.99 -16.28 -11.30
C THR A 248 8.48 -15.63 -12.59
N GLN A 249 8.46 -16.37 -13.70
CA GLN A 249 8.76 -15.86 -15.03
C GLN A 249 7.67 -14.87 -15.50
N HIS A 250 6.43 -15.05 -15.09
CA HIS A 250 5.38 -14.04 -15.32
C HIS A 250 5.58 -12.77 -14.47
N GLY A 251 6.28 -12.89 -13.34
CA GLY A 251 6.56 -11.80 -12.42
C GLY A 251 7.83 -11.03 -12.78
N MET A 252 8.73 -10.87 -11.82
CA MET A 252 9.95 -10.07 -11.97
C MET A 252 10.99 -10.73 -12.89
N LEU A 253 10.88 -12.04 -13.14
CA LEU A 253 11.89 -12.85 -13.85
C LEU A 253 11.53 -13.12 -15.30
N ASN A 254 10.67 -12.28 -15.89
CA ASN A 254 10.30 -12.42 -17.29
C ASN A 254 11.54 -12.34 -18.19
N GLY A 255 11.76 -13.40 -18.99
CA GLY A 255 12.92 -13.54 -19.87
C GLY A 255 14.16 -14.20 -19.24
N LEU A 256 14.09 -14.68 -18.00
CA LEU A 256 15.15 -15.45 -17.35
C LEU A 256 14.72 -16.93 -17.25
N ASP A 257 15.22 -17.75 -18.17
CA ASP A 257 14.95 -19.21 -18.21
C ASP A 257 15.86 -20.05 -17.31
N ASP A 258 16.77 -19.42 -16.56
CA ASP A 258 17.77 -20.14 -15.80
C ASP A 258 17.31 -20.47 -14.36
N HIS A 259 17.10 -21.75 -14.09
CA HIS A 259 16.83 -22.29 -12.76
C HIS A 259 17.90 -21.89 -11.72
N LEU A 260 19.14 -21.63 -12.13
CA LEU A 260 20.20 -21.13 -11.26
C LEU A 260 19.90 -19.71 -10.77
N VAL A 261 19.50 -18.82 -11.67
CA VAL A 261 19.14 -17.43 -11.35
C VAL A 261 17.97 -17.41 -10.37
N PHE A 262 16.97 -18.26 -10.60
CA PHE A 262 15.85 -18.43 -9.69
C PHE A 262 16.28 -18.87 -8.28
N LYS A 263 17.12 -19.91 -8.16
CA LYS A 263 17.65 -20.37 -6.85
C LYS A 263 18.47 -19.30 -6.13
N VAL A 264 19.33 -18.58 -6.86
CA VAL A 264 20.16 -17.49 -6.31
C VAL A 264 19.27 -16.37 -5.79
N LEU A 265 18.20 -16.01 -6.51
CA LEU A 265 17.26 -15.00 -6.06
C LEU A 265 16.46 -15.45 -4.84
N CYS A 266 15.91 -16.66 -4.82
CA CYS A 266 15.22 -17.20 -3.64
C CYS A 266 16.12 -17.23 -2.41
N PHE A 267 17.37 -17.67 -2.58
CA PHE A 267 18.37 -17.63 -1.51
C PHE A 267 18.66 -16.19 -1.07
N GLY A 268 18.89 -15.27 -2.02
CA GLY A 268 19.14 -13.85 -1.76
C GLY A 268 18.00 -13.17 -1.00
N PHE A 269 16.75 -13.42 -1.40
CA PHE A 269 15.58 -12.88 -0.71
C PHE A 269 15.36 -13.49 0.67
N THR A 270 15.59 -14.80 0.82
CA THR A 270 15.51 -15.47 2.13
C THR A 270 16.60 -14.93 3.06
N ALA A 271 17.82 -14.77 2.56
CA ALA A 271 18.92 -14.16 3.31
C ALA A 271 18.62 -12.69 3.66
N LEU A 272 18.03 -11.92 2.75
CA LEU A 272 17.60 -10.54 3.01
C LEU A 272 16.51 -10.48 4.08
N LEU A 273 15.53 -11.38 4.05
CA LEU A 273 14.49 -11.48 5.08
C LEU A 273 15.07 -11.91 6.44
N ALA A 274 15.99 -12.88 6.45
CA ALA A 274 16.67 -13.31 7.66
C ALA A 274 17.53 -12.19 8.27
N CYS A 275 18.31 -11.49 7.44
CA CYS A 275 19.06 -10.31 7.84
C CYS A 275 18.12 -9.22 8.37
N PHE A 276 16.99 -8.98 7.69
CA PHE A 276 15.98 -8.04 8.11
C PHE A 276 15.45 -8.37 9.52
N VAL A 277 15.00 -9.61 9.74
CA VAL A 277 14.54 -10.06 11.06
C VAL A 277 15.64 -9.91 12.11
N TYR A 278 16.88 -10.27 11.77
CA TYR A 278 18.02 -10.15 12.69
C TYR A 278 18.34 -8.70 13.09
N PHE A 279 18.46 -7.79 12.13
CA PHE A 279 18.80 -6.37 12.38
C PHE A 279 17.66 -5.61 13.05
N TYR A 280 16.41 -5.93 12.71
CA TYR A 280 15.25 -5.19 13.19
C TYR A 280 14.53 -5.86 14.37
N ARG A 281 14.95 -7.04 14.87
CA ARG A 281 14.30 -7.72 16.02
C ARG A 281 14.10 -6.84 17.25
N ASN A 282 15.07 -5.97 17.54
CA ASN A 282 15.02 -5.05 18.68
C ASN A 282 14.26 -3.75 18.36
N SER A 283 13.99 -3.48 17.08
CA SER A 283 13.20 -2.34 16.65
C SER A 283 11.70 -2.54 16.90
N LEU A 284 11.22 -3.79 16.98
CA LEU A 284 9.80 -4.05 17.29
C LEU A 284 9.36 -3.37 18.59
N THR A 285 10.19 -3.37 19.63
CA THR A 285 9.87 -2.73 20.91
C THR A 285 10.25 -1.25 20.97
N ARG A 286 11.31 -0.84 20.27
CA ARG A 286 11.84 0.55 20.31
C ARG A 286 11.16 1.51 19.33
N ASP A 287 10.83 1.03 18.13
CA ASP A 287 10.24 1.81 17.03
C ASP A 287 9.37 0.88 16.16
N PRO A 288 8.19 0.48 16.66
CA PRO A 288 7.34 -0.49 15.98
C PRO A 288 6.89 0.00 14.59
N LEU A 289 6.69 1.30 14.39
CA LEU A 289 6.28 1.87 13.10
C LEU A 289 7.35 1.66 12.02
N LEU A 290 8.62 1.87 12.37
CA LEU A 290 9.74 1.56 11.47
C LEU A 290 9.81 0.05 11.20
N PHE A 291 9.68 -0.78 12.23
CA PHE A 291 9.69 -2.24 12.10
C PHE A 291 8.62 -2.72 11.11
N PHE A 292 7.36 -2.32 11.29
CA PHE A 292 6.24 -2.70 10.42
C PHE A 292 6.47 -2.28 8.97
N THR A 293 6.91 -1.04 8.75
CA THR A 293 7.21 -0.53 7.41
C THR A 293 8.26 -1.36 6.72
N ALA A 294 9.34 -1.68 7.43
CA ALA A 294 10.45 -2.44 6.92
C ALA A 294 10.07 -3.91 6.66
N TYR A 295 9.26 -4.51 7.55
CA TYR A 295 8.74 -5.87 7.42
C TYR A 295 7.87 -6.02 6.16
N CYS A 296 6.89 -5.13 6.01
CA CYS A 296 6.02 -5.12 4.84
C CYS A 296 6.82 -4.89 3.54
N MET A 297 7.84 -4.01 3.56
CA MET A 297 8.72 -3.80 2.41
C MET A 297 9.45 -5.10 2.03
N ALA A 298 10.04 -5.80 3.01
CA ALA A 298 10.75 -7.05 2.77
C ALA A 298 9.82 -8.14 2.21
N LEU A 299 8.61 -8.27 2.77
CA LEU A 299 7.61 -9.21 2.27
C LEU A 299 7.14 -8.87 0.85
N MET A 300 6.89 -7.60 0.54
CA MET A 300 6.49 -7.18 -0.81
C MET A 300 7.59 -7.47 -1.83
N ILE A 301 8.85 -7.21 -1.47
CA ILE A 301 9.99 -7.53 -2.33
C ILE A 301 10.07 -9.04 -2.56
N LEU A 302 9.91 -9.88 -1.53
CA LEU A 302 9.89 -11.34 -1.68
C LEU A 302 8.71 -11.81 -2.55
N LEU A 303 7.51 -11.32 -2.30
CA LEU A 303 6.30 -11.68 -3.04
C LEU A 303 6.29 -11.13 -4.47
N SER A 304 7.09 -10.09 -4.75
CA SER A 304 7.19 -9.49 -6.09
C SER A 304 7.75 -10.42 -7.15
N LEU A 305 8.44 -11.50 -6.72
CA LEU A 305 8.86 -12.58 -7.60
C LEU A 305 7.70 -13.11 -8.45
N PHE A 306 6.48 -13.19 -7.90
CA PHE A 306 5.31 -13.77 -8.56
C PHE A 306 4.49 -12.77 -9.38
N ALA A 307 4.65 -11.46 -9.14
CA ALA A 307 3.90 -10.44 -9.88
C ALA A 307 4.53 -9.06 -9.76
N PHE A 308 4.77 -8.42 -10.92
CA PHE A 308 5.23 -7.03 -11.00
C PHE A 308 4.28 -6.06 -10.28
N SER A 309 2.97 -6.33 -10.30
CA SER A 309 2.01 -5.49 -9.57
C SER A 309 2.28 -5.43 -8.06
N ILE A 310 2.84 -6.50 -7.46
CA ILE A 310 3.20 -6.54 -6.04
C ILE A 310 4.45 -5.68 -5.79
N LEU A 311 5.42 -5.69 -6.71
CA LEU A 311 6.59 -4.81 -6.63
C LEU A 311 6.17 -3.34 -6.56
N MET A 312 5.20 -2.95 -7.39
CA MET A 312 4.68 -1.57 -7.41
C MET A 312 4.07 -1.18 -6.06
N MET A 313 3.47 -2.13 -5.32
CA MET A 313 2.94 -1.88 -3.98
C MET A 313 4.05 -1.54 -2.97
N ALA A 314 5.29 -1.98 -3.22
CA ALA A 314 6.45 -1.68 -2.38
C ALA A 314 6.82 -0.19 -2.36
N PHE A 315 6.31 0.62 -3.31
CA PHE A 315 6.48 2.07 -3.24
C PHE A 315 5.84 2.68 -1.98
N ILE A 316 4.75 2.10 -1.47
CA ILE A 316 4.11 2.59 -0.25
C ILE A 316 5.06 2.51 0.95
N PRO A 317 5.57 1.33 1.37
CA PRO A 317 6.52 1.26 2.46
C PRO A 317 7.86 1.94 2.12
N ALA A 318 8.30 1.98 0.86
CA ALA A 318 9.53 2.68 0.49
C ALA A 318 9.45 4.19 0.73
N ILE A 319 8.31 4.83 0.41
CA ILE A 319 8.06 6.25 0.70
C ILE A 319 8.09 6.49 2.22
N LEU A 320 7.41 5.65 3.00
CA LEU A 320 7.40 5.74 4.46
C LEU A 320 8.79 5.54 5.05
N MET A 321 9.52 4.52 4.59
CA MET A 321 10.88 4.22 5.02
C MET A 321 11.83 5.39 4.74
N THR A 322 11.78 5.95 3.54
CA THR A 322 12.57 7.12 3.15
C THR A 322 12.26 8.31 4.05
N ALA A 323 10.98 8.53 4.36
CA ALA A 323 10.56 9.58 5.29
C ALA A 323 11.08 9.36 6.72
N PHE A 324 11.17 8.12 7.21
CA PHE A 324 11.65 7.82 8.56
C PHE A 324 13.18 7.88 8.65
N LEU A 325 13.88 7.32 7.65
CA LEU A 325 15.35 7.27 7.62
C LEU A 325 15.98 8.64 7.32
N SER A 326 15.38 9.46 6.45
CA SER A 326 15.88 10.82 6.15
C SER A 326 16.05 11.67 7.41
N ASN A 327 15.19 11.46 8.41
CA ASN A 327 15.31 12.14 9.70
C ASN A 327 16.55 11.69 10.47
N ARG A 328 16.76 10.36 10.58
CA ARG A 328 17.92 9.79 11.28
C ARG A 328 19.22 10.22 10.62
N LEU A 329 19.27 10.21 9.28
CA LEU A 329 20.41 10.67 8.50
C LEU A 329 20.67 12.17 8.70
N SER A 330 19.64 13.01 8.72
CA SER A 330 19.80 14.44 8.99
C SER A 330 20.38 14.71 10.38
N ILE A 331 19.96 13.96 11.40
CA ILE A 331 20.48 14.09 12.77
C ILE A 331 21.95 13.64 12.82
N ILE A 332 22.28 12.48 12.24
CA ILE A 332 23.65 11.97 12.19
C ILE A 332 24.57 12.95 11.45
N GLY A 333 24.11 13.49 10.31
CA GLY A 333 24.86 14.48 9.54
C GLY A 333 25.14 15.76 10.32
N LYS A 334 24.17 16.26 11.08
CA LYS A 334 24.37 17.41 11.98
C LYS A 334 25.40 17.12 13.07
N LEU A 335 25.29 15.97 13.75
CA LEU A 335 26.23 15.58 14.80
C LEU A 335 27.65 15.41 14.26
N PHE A 336 27.80 14.85 13.06
CA PHE A 336 29.10 14.70 12.42
C PHE A 336 29.70 16.07 12.06
N PHE A 337 28.88 16.99 11.53
CA PHE A 337 29.31 18.34 11.17
C PHE A 337 29.68 19.20 12.40
N GLU A 338 28.92 19.12 13.48
CA GLU A 338 29.22 19.80 14.76
C GLU A 338 30.52 19.27 15.40
N ARG A 339 30.74 17.95 15.35
CA ARG A 339 32.03 17.35 15.78
C ARG A 339 33.20 17.80 14.92
N TYR A 340 32.99 17.92 13.61
CA TYR A 340 34.03 18.41 12.71
C TYR A 340 34.42 19.87 13.05
N LEU A 341 33.44 20.77 13.18
CA LEU A 341 33.69 22.17 13.52
C LEU A 341 34.38 22.35 14.88
N THR A 342 33.97 21.60 15.90
CA THR A 342 34.61 21.65 17.23
C THR A 342 36.04 21.12 17.20
N SER A 343 36.34 20.11 16.38
CA SER A 343 37.70 19.59 16.21
C SER A 343 38.63 20.56 15.45
N THR A 344 38.11 21.35 14.51
CA THR A 344 38.93 22.33 13.77
C THR A 344 39.25 23.59 14.58
N HIS A 345 38.40 23.96 15.56
CA HIS A 345 38.66 25.12 16.42
C HIS A 345 39.66 24.86 17.56
N SER A 346 39.92 23.60 17.93
CA SER A 346 40.89 23.28 19.01
C SER A 346 42.35 23.21 18.54
N ILE A 347 42.61 23.24 17.23
CA ILE A 347 43.97 23.11 16.66
C ILE A 347 44.63 24.49 16.48
N GLY A 348 43.87 25.60 16.54
CA GLY A 348 44.38 26.95 16.31
C GLY A 348 44.71 27.80 17.54
N SER A 349 44.72 27.24 18.75
CA SER A 349 44.95 28.00 20.01
C SER A 349 46.27 27.66 20.72
N LYS A 350 47.36 27.47 19.98
CA LYS A 350 48.71 27.40 20.55
C LYS A 350 49.63 28.40 19.89
#